data_AF-A0A011Q8Q2-F1
#
_entry.id   AF-A0A011Q8Q2-F1
#
_cell.length_a   1.000
_cell.length_b   1.000
_cell.length_c   1.000
_cell.angle_alpha   90.00
_cell.angle_beta   90.00
_cell.angle_gamma   90.00
#
_symmetry.space_group_name_H-M   'P 1'
#
loop_
_entity.id
_entity.type
_entity.pdbx_description
1 polymer ?
#
loop_
_entity_poly.entity_id
_entity_poly.type
_entity_poly.pdbx_seq_one_letter_code
_entity_poly.pdbx_strand_id
1 'polypeptide(L)'
;MTPSFPIATDNIYKFTCLFGLALIIVSIFSFVSMYTATLERKVEYSQAIISLEEKAQRSKAEDELLEMTRQLRDVTTKNGNFGNTVVSAALGAGIALSLIGALYWYKKIQLRDDKLAQLQIEKLEAEIAKLRAETPPGNASDASSTVNEEVNGNAG
;
A
#
# COMPACT_ATOMS: atom_id res chain seq x y z
N MET A 1 16.98 35.08 1.15
CA MET A 1 16.09 34.32 2.02
C MET A 1 15.74 33.04 1.27
N THR A 2 16.21 31.89 1.71
CA THR A 2 15.79 30.62 1.14
C THR A 2 14.30 30.46 1.43
N PRO A 3 13.42 30.43 0.42
CA PRO A 3 12.02 30.12 0.66
C PRO A 3 12.00 28.69 1.22
N SER A 4 11.72 28.53 2.52
CA SER A 4 11.41 27.24 3.09
C SER A 4 10.08 26.85 2.48
N PHE A 5 10.12 26.07 1.40
CA PHE A 5 8.93 25.41 0.89
C PHE A 5 8.35 24.64 2.07
N PRO A 6 7.11 24.93 2.52
CA PRO A 6 6.48 24.11 3.53
C PRO A 6 6.49 22.70 2.95
N ILE A 7 7.19 21.78 3.63
CA ILE A 7 7.17 20.36 3.30
C ILE A 7 5.70 20.02 3.15
N ALA A 8 5.30 19.67 1.91
CA ALA A 8 3.91 19.39 1.59
C ALA A 8 3.47 18.33 2.59
N THR A 9 2.72 18.76 3.60
CA THR A 9 2.34 17.91 4.72
C THR A 9 1.50 16.82 4.08
N ASP A 10 2.03 15.59 4.14
CA ASP A 10 1.59 14.53 3.26
C ASP A 10 0.07 14.39 3.38
N ASN A 11 -0.59 14.51 2.24
CA ASN A 11 -2.02 14.71 2.18
C ASN A 11 -2.76 13.54 2.86
N ILE A 12 -3.63 13.85 3.82
CA ILE A 12 -4.39 12.86 4.60
C ILE A 12 -5.08 11.81 3.72
N TYR A 13 -5.55 12.18 2.51
CA TYR A 13 -6.20 11.23 1.60
C TYR A 13 -5.22 10.19 1.03
N LYS A 14 -3.96 10.58 0.74
CA LYS A 14 -2.90 9.64 0.35
C LYS A 14 -2.56 8.70 1.50
N PHE A 15 -2.45 9.24 2.71
CA PHE A 15 -2.21 8.43 3.90
C PHE A 15 -3.32 7.40 4.13
N THR A 16 -4.60 7.81 4.06
CA THR A 16 -5.73 6.88 4.19
C THR A 16 -5.72 5.81 3.10
N CYS A 17 -5.36 6.18 1.86
CA CYS A 17 -5.24 5.23 0.76
C CYS A 17 -4.14 4.17 1.03
N LEU A 18 -2.95 4.63 1.42
CA LEU A 18 -1.80 3.77 1.71
C LEU A 18 -2.01 2.93 2.97
N PHE A 19 -2.65 3.49 4.00
CA PHE A 19 -3.03 2.75 5.21
C PHE A 19 -4.04 1.65 4.90
N GLY A 20 -5.06 1.95 4.08
CA GLY A 20 -6.00 0.94 3.58
C GLY A 20 -5.30 -0.17 2.80
N LEU A 21 -4.36 0.18 1.92
CA LEU A 21 -3.55 -0.80 1.19
C LEU A 21 -2.70 -1.67 2.11
N ALA A 22 -2.05 -1.07 3.12
CA ALA A 22 -1.28 -1.81 4.11
C ALA A 22 -2.16 -2.79 4.89
N LEU A 23 -3.38 -2.39 5.29
CA LEU A 23 -4.35 -3.26 5.93
C LEU A 23 -4.75 -4.45 5.03
N ILE A 24 -4.94 -4.23 3.73
CA ILE A 24 -5.23 -5.31 2.78
C ILE A 24 -4.10 -6.33 2.76
N ILE A 25 -2.84 -5.86 2.61
CA ILE A 25 -1.66 -6.74 2.56
C ILE A 25 -1.54 -7.55 3.85
N VAL A 26 -1.61 -6.90 5.01
CA VAL A 26 -1.54 -7.56 6.32
C VAL A 26 -2.69 -8.56 6.50
N SER A 27 -3.90 -8.24 6.03
CA SER A 27 -5.04 -9.15 6.11
C SER A 27 -4.87 -10.39 5.25
N ILE A 28 -4.31 -10.25 4.05
CA ILE A 28 -4.01 -11.39 3.16
C ILE A 28 -2.96 -12.31 3.80
N PHE A 29 -1.86 -11.75 4.32
CA PHE A 29 -0.84 -12.55 5.02
C PHE A 29 -1.43 -13.26 6.25
N SER A 30 -2.22 -12.53 7.05
CA SER A 30 -2.88 -13.08 8.23
C SER A 30 -3.85 -14.21 7.88
N PHE A 31 -4.61 -14.05 6.79
CA PHE A 31 -5.50 -15.09 6.27
C PHE A 31 -4.73 -16.35 5.90
N VAL A 32 -3.66 -16.24 5.11
CA VAL A 32 -2.86 -17.38 4.66
C VAL A 32 -2.21 -18.08 5.85
N SER A 33 -1.58 -17.35 6.77
CA SER A 33 -0.94 -17.93 7.95
C SER A 33 -1.94 -18.66 8.86
N MET A 34 -3.10 -18.05 9.12
CA MET A 34 -4.15 -18.66 9.93
C MET A 34 -4.77 -19.88 9.25
N TYR A 35 -4.95 -19.83 7.93
CA TYR A 35 -5.49 -20.94 7.14
C TYR A 35 -4.56 -22.15 7.22
N THR A 36 -3.27 -21.97 6.95
CA THR A 36 -2.26 -23.04 7.04
C THR A 36 -2.21 -23.64 8.45
N ALA A 37 -2.10 -22.82 9.49
CA ALA A 37 -2.05 -23.29 10.88
C ALA A 37 -3.33 -24.04 11.31
N THR A 38 -4.49 -23.59 10.83
CA THR A 38 -5.77 -24.26 11.12
C THR A 38 -5.87 -25.60 10.39
N LEU A 39 -5.38 -25.67 9.15
CA LEU A 39 -5.39 -26.89 8.35
C LEU A 39 -4.49 -27.96 8.97
N GLU A 40 -3.26 -27.61 9.35
CA GLU A 40 -2.31 -28.53 10.01
C GLU A 40 -2.91 -29.13 11.28
N ARG A 41 -3.46 -28.30 12.18
CA ARG A 41 -4.12 -28.79 13.41
C ARG A 41 -5.33 -29.68 13.11
N LYS A 42 -6.13 -29.35 12.10
CA LYS A 42 -7.27 -30.19 11.70
C LYS A 42 -6.82 -31.56 11.20
N VAL A 43 -5.72 -31.63 10.45
CA VAL A 43 -5.13 -32.90 10.01
C VAL A 43 -4.62 -33.70 11.19
N GLU A 44 -3.84 -33.08 12.09
CA GLU A 44 -3.29 -33.72 13.29
C GLU A 44 -4.40 -34.29 14.20
N TYR A 45 -5.42 -33.49 14.52
CA TYR A 45 -6.55 -33.97 15.32
C TYR A 45 -7.35 -35.06 14.62
N SER A 46 -7.48 -35.02 13.30
CA SER A 46 -8.18 -36.07 12.56
C SER A 46 -7.41 -37.38 12.59
N GLN A 47 -6.08 -37.35 12.44
CA GLN A 47 -5.22 -38.52 12.57
C GLN A 47 -5.27 -39.10 14.00
N ALA A 48 -5.23 -38.25 15.02
CA ALA A 48 -5.34 -38.67 16.41
C ALA A 48 -6.69 -39.36 16.69
N ILE A 49 -7.80 -38.80 16.20
CA ILE A 49 -9.13 -39.40 16.36
C ILE A 49 -9.21 -40.75 15.64
N ILE A 50 -8.76 -40.86 14.39
CA ILE A 50 -8.80 -42.11 13.61
C ILE A 50 -8.00 -43.22 14.32
N SER A 51 -6.78 -42.90 14.77
CA SER A 51 -5.92 -43.89 15.46
C SER A 51 -6.48 -44.38 16.80
N LEU A 52 -7.24 -43.54 17.51
CA LEU A 52 -7.96 -43.93 18.72
C LEU A 52 -9.25 -44.69 18.40
N GLU A 53 -9.92 -44.36 17.29
CA GLU A 53 -11.16 -45.02 16.88
C GLU A 53 -10.96 -46.46 16.40
N GLU A 54 -9.85 -46.75 15.73
CA GLU A 54 -9.50 -48.07 15.21
C GLU A 54 -9.17 -49.13 16.29
N LYS A 55 -8.88 -48.73 17.53
CA LYS A 55 -8.59 -49.66 18.63
C LYS A 55 -9.86 -50.39 19.10
N ALA A 56 -9.87 -51.72 18.96
CA ALA A 56 -11.01 -52.58 19.30
C ALA A 56 -11.30 -52.72 20.82
N GLN A 57 -10.28 -52.54 21.67
CA GLN A 57 -10.43 -52.43 23.13
C GLN A 57 -9.79 -51.13 23.58
N ARG A 58 -10.61 -50.18 24.03
CA ARG A 58 -10.14 -48.91 24.58
C ARG A 58 -10.11 -48.96 26.10
N SER A 59 -9.05 -48.42 26.69
CA SER A 59 -9.03 -48.14 28.11
C SER A 59 -9.85 -46.88 28.42
N LYS A 60 -10.32 -46.73 29.66
CA LYS A 60 -11.03 -45.52 30.10
C LYS A 60 -10.23 -44.22 29.84
N ALA A 61 -8.91 -44.30 29.97
CA ALA A 61 -8.02 -43.17 29.69
C ALA A 61 -7.99 -42.78 28.20
N GLU A 62 -8.12 -43.75 27.29
CA GLU A 62 -8.17 -43.49 25.84
C GLU A 62 -9.51 -42.86 25.43
N ASP A 63 -10.61 -43.24 26.09
CA ASP A 63 -11.91 -42.60 25.87
C ASP A 63 -11.91 -41.14 26.35
N GLU A 64 -11.33 -40.84 27.52
CA GLU A 64 -11.16 -39.47 28.01
C GLU A 64 -10.27 -38.63 27.06
N LEU A 65 -9.18 -39.23 26.54
CA LEU A 65 -8.31 -38.56 25.57
C LEU A 65 -9.03 -38.26 24.24
N LEU A 66 -9.87 -39.19 23.78
CA LEU A 66 -10.68 -39.03 22.57
C LEU A 66 -11.72 -37.91 22.75
N GLU A 67 -12.38 -37.83 23.90
CA GLU A 67 -13.29 -36.73 24.22
C GLU A 67 -12.56 -35.39 24.25
N MET A 68 -11.41 -35.32 24.93
CA MET A 68 -10.57 -34.12 24.98
C MET A 68 -10.15 -33.67 23.58
N THR A 69 -9.73 -34.59 22.72
CA THR A 69 -9.32 -34.29 21.33
C THR A 69 -10.48 -33.74 20.50
N ARG A 70 -11.70 -34.28 20.69
CA ARG A 70 -12.92 -33.76 20.05
C ARG A 70 -13.26 -32.35 20.53
N GLN A 71 -13.14 -32.07 21.82
CA GLN A 71 -13.34 -30.73 22.36
C GLN A 71 -12.31 -29.74 21.81
N LEU A 72 -11.03 -30.11 21.75
CA LEU A 72 -9.96 -29.29 21.15
C LEU A 72 -10.22 -28.98 19.67
N ARG A 73 -10.73 -29.95 18.91
CA ARG A 73 -11.14 -29.76 17.52
C ARG A 73 -12.27 -28.74 17.39
N ASP A 74 -13.29 -28.82 18.24
CA ASP A 74 -14.42 -27.90 18.23
C ASP A 74 -13.98 -26.47 18.59
N VAL A 75 -13.19 -26.31 19.65
CA VAL A 75 -12.59 -25.02 20.04
C VAL A 75 -11.73 -24.45 18.92
N THR A 76 -10.88 -25.27 18.29
CA THR A 76 -10.04 -24.86 17.16
C THR A 76 -10.87 -24.39 15.97
N THR A 77 -11.97 -25.10 15.68
CA THR A 77 -12.88 -24.74 14.58
C THR A 77 -13.59 -23.42 14.86
N LYS A 78 -14.11 -23.23 16.08
CA LYS A 78 -14.75 -21.98 16.51
C LYS A 78 -13.78 -20.80 16.45
N ASN A 79 -12.56 -20.99 16.95
CA ASN A 79 -11.52 -19.95 16.92
C ASN A 79 -11.10 -19.60 15.49
N GLY A 80 -10.97 -20.60 14.61
CA GLY A 80 -10.69 -20.37 13.19
C GLY A 80 -11.79 -19.57 12.49
N ASN A 81 -13.06 -19.85 12.77
CA ASN A 81 -14.18 -19.09 12.21
C ASN A 81 -14.21 -17.64 12.72
N PHE A 82 -13.96 -17.44 14.02
CA PHE A 82 -13.87 -16.10 14.60
C PHE A 82 -12.71 -15.31 13.97
N GLY A 83 -11.52 -15.91 13.91
CA GLY A 83 -10.35 -15.30 13.27
C GLY A 83 -10.62 -14.94 11.81
N ASN A 84 -11.26 -15.82 11.03
CA ASN A 84 -11.63 -15.53 9.64
C ASN A 84 -12.65 -14.39 9.53
N THR A 85 -13.56 -14.27 10.49
CA THR A 85 -14.51 -13.16 10.55
C THR A 85 -13.79 -11.83 10.82
N VAL A 86 -12.84 -11.81 11.76
CA VAL A 86 -12.02 -10.62 12.06
C VAL A 86 -11.15 -10.22 10.86
N VAL A 87 -10.48 -11.18 10.22
CA VAL A 87 -9.62 -10.92 9.06
C VAL A 87 -10.44 -10.43 7.86
N SER A 88 -11.62 -11.00 7.62
CA SER A 88 -12.50 -10.52 6.53
C SER A 88 -13.06 -9.13 6.78
N ALA A 89 -13.41 -8.80 8.03
CA ALA A 89 -13.80 -7.45 8.43
C ALA A 89 -12.65 -6.44 8.25
N ALA A 90 -11.43 -6.80 8.66
CA ALA A 90 -10.23 -5.97 8.48
C ALA A 90 -9.90 -5.75 6.99
N LEU A 91 -10.02 -6.79 6.16
CA LEU A 91 -9.84 -6.70 4.71
C LEU A 91 -10.88 -5.78 4.07
N GLY A 92 -12.16 -5.94 4.43
CA GLY A 92 -13.24 -5.08 3.96
C GLY A 92 -13.03 -3.61 4.35
N ALA A 93 -12.61 -3.35 5.58
CA ALA A 93 -12.26 -2.01 6.05
C ALA A 93 -11.05 -1.44 5.28
N GLY A 94 -10.01 -2.25 5.02
CA GLY A 94 -8.85 -1.85 4.22
C GLY A 94 -9.22 -1.45 2.79
N ILE A 95 -10.07 -2.25 2.12
CA ILE A 95 -10.58 -1.94 0.78
C ILE A 95 -11.39 -0.64 0.78
N ALA A 96 -12.31 -0.49 1.74
CA ALA A 96 -13.13 0.72 1.85
C ALA A 96 -12.27 1.98 2.06
N LEU A 97 -11.31 1.95 3.00
CA LEU A 97 -10.39 3.06 3.26
C LEU A 97 -9.52 3.39 2.04
N SER A 98 -9.01 2.36 1.35
CA SER A 98 -8.20 2.53 0.14
C SER A 98 -8.99 3.24 -0.97
N LEU A 99 -10.19 2.75 -1.27
CA LEU A 99 -11.06 3.33 -2.30
C LEU A 99 -11.50 4.75 -1.95
N ILE A 100 -11.92 5.00 -0.71
CA ILE A 100 -12.32 6.34 -0.25
C ILE A 100 -11.13 7.29 -0.34
N GLY A 101 -9.95 6.88 0.15
CA GLY A 101 -8.72 7.68 0.07
C GLY A 101 -8.37 8.04 -1.37
N ALA A 102 -8.39 7.08 -2.28
CA ALA A 102 -8.12 7.28 -3.70
C ALA A 102 -9.14 8.22 -4.36
N LEU A 103 -10.44 8.04 -4.10
CA LEU A 103 -11.50 8.88 -4.68
C LEU A 103 -11.41 10.33 -4.21
N TYR A 104 -11.17 10.56 -2.91
CA TYR A 104 -11.01 11.92 -2.39
C TYR A 104 -9.72 12.57 -2.87
N TRP A 105 -8.63 11.80 -2.95
CA TRP A 105 -7.37 12.28 -3.49
C TRP A 105 -7.53 12.74 -4.95
N TYR A 106 -8.14 11.91 -5.80
CA TYR A 106 -8.41 12.24 -7.20
C TYR A 106 -9.29 13.48 -7.32
N LYS A 107 -10.44 13.51 -6.65
CA LYS A 107 -11.40 14.61 -6.81
C LYS A 107 -10.91 15.96 -6.29
N LYS A 108 -10.22 15.97 -5.14
CA LYS A 108 -9.91 17.21 -4.43
C LYS A 108 -8.50 17.72 -4.70
N ILE A 109 -7.53 16.81 -4.82
CA ILE A 109 -6.12 17.20 -4.78
C ILE A 109 -5.55 17.20 -6.18
N GLN A 110 -5.81 16.15 -6.97
CA GLN A 110 -5.38 16.14 -8.36
C GLN A 110 -5.96 17.33 -9.13
N LEU A 111 -7.26 17.62 -8.98
CA LEU A 111 -7.88 18.77 -9.64
C LEU A 111 -7.29 20.12 -9.20
N ARG A 112 -6.87 20.25 -7.94
CA ARG A 112 -6.22 21.48 -7.44
C ARG A 112 -4.80 21.60 -7.99
N ASP A 113 -4.06 20.51 -7.96
CA ASP A 113 -2.66 20.48 -8.39
C ASP A 113 -2.57 20.69 -9.92
N ASP A 114 -3.52 20.16 -10.70
CA ASP A 114 -3.65 20.40 -12.14
C ASP A 114 -3.89 21.89 -12.43
N LYS A 115 -4.79 22.54 -11.68
CA LYS A 115 -5.04 23.99 -11.82
C LYS A 115 -3.82 24.82 -11.45
N LEU A 116 -3.10 24.43 -10.39
CA LEU A 116 -1.90 25.13 -9.95
C LEU A 116 -0.78 25.01 -11.00
N ALA A 117 -0.63 23.83 -11.62
CA ALA A 117 0.30 23.62 -12.72
C ALA A 117 -0.05 24.48 -13.95
N GLN A 118 -1.32 24.58 -14.31
CA GLN A 118 -1.78 25.47 -15.39
C GLN A 118 -1.42 26.93 -15.12
N LEU A 119 -1.71 27.44 -13.92
CA LEU A 119 -1.37 28.82 -13.54
C LEU A 119 0.15 29.06 -13.53
N GLN A 120 0.95 28.06 -13.14
CA GLN A 120 2.40 28.16 -13.21
C GLN A 120 2.91 28.26 -14.65
N ILE A 121 2.32 27.49 -15.57
CA ILE A 121 2.64 27.57 -17.00
C ILE A 121 2.29 28.96 -17.54
N GLU A 122 1.08 29.46 -17.29
CA GLU A 122 0.65 30.80 -17.75
C GLU A 122 1.55 31.91 -17.23
N LYS A 123 1.96 31.82 -15.96
CA LYS A 123 2.91 32.77 -15.36
C LYS A 123 4.26 32.74 -16.06
N LEU A 124 4.81 31.55 -16.30
CA LEU A 124 6.11 31.40 -16.97
C LEU A 124 6.05 31.92 -18.41
N GLU A 125 4.95 31.70 -19.13
CA GLU A 125 4.75 32.24 -20.47
C GLU A 125 4.70 33.77 -20.48
N ALA A 126 4.02 34.38 -19.51
CA ALA A 126 3.98 35.84 -19.37
C ALA A 126 5.34 36.44 -19.02
N GLU A 127 6.12 35.78 -18.17
CA GLU A 127 7.50 36.16 -17.84
C GLU A 127 8.41 36.06 -19.07
N ILE A 128 8.33 34.96 -19.84
CA ILE A 128 9.07 34.80 -21.09
C ILE A 128 8.69 35.89 -22.11
N ALA A 129 7.39 36.19 -22.25
CA ALA A 129 6.92 37.23 -23.15
C ALA A 129 7.45 38.62 -22.77
N LYS A 130 7.46 38.94 -21.46
CA LYS A 130 8.04 40.18 -20.94
C LYS A 130 9.53 40.27 -21.21
N LEU A 131 10.29 39.21 -20.92
CA LEU A 131 11.75 39.17 -21.17
C LEU A 131 12.09 39.33 -22.65
N ARG A 132 11.28 38.76 -23.55
CA ARG A 132 11.43 38.95 -25.01
C ARG A 132 11.14 40.37 -25.47
N ALA A 133 10.19 41.06 -24.83
CA ALA A 133 9.89 42.46 -25.13
C ALA A 133 10.98 43.41 -24.59
N GLU A 134 11.59 43.09 -23.45
CA GLU A 134 12.66 43.87 -22.83
C GLU A 134 14.03 43.67 -23.50
N THR A 135 14.22 42.57 -24.25
CA THR A 135 15.45 42.29 -25.01
C THR A 135 15.33 42.85 -26.43
N PRO A 136 15.93 44.03 -26.76
CA PRO A 136 15.84 44.57 -28.10
C PRO A 136 16.51 43.64 -29.12
N PRO A 137 16.01 43.58 -30.37
CA PRO A 137 16.50 42.67 -31.41
C PRO A 137 17.97 42.90 -31.85
N GLY A 138 18.66 43.91 -31.30
CA GLY A 138 20.04 44.26 -31.65
C GLY A 138 21.14 43.46 -30.96
N ASN A 139 20.88 42.79 -29.83
CA ASN A 139 21.93 42.08 -29.07
C ASN A 139 22.03 40.56 -29.34
N ALA A 140 21.13 39.99 -30.15
CA ALA A 140 21.15 38.56 -30.48
C ALA A 140 22.22 38.18 -31.52
N SER A 141 22.77 39.16 -32.25
CA SER A 141 23.84 38.99 -33.23
C SER A 141 25.19 38.58 -32.60
N ASP A 142 25.48 39.04 -31.38
CA ASP A 142 26.85 39.00 -30.85
C ASP A 142 27.10 37.82 -29.88
N ALA A 143 26.06 37.09 -29.48
CA ALA A 143 26.18 35.97 -28.53
C ALA A 143 26.40 34.60 -29.19
N SER A 144 26.14 34.46 -30.50
CA SER A 144 26.30 33.17 -31.20
C SER A 144 27.72 32.91 -31.71
N SER A 145 28.61 33.91 -31.67
CA SER A 145 29.99 33.82 -32.18
C SER A 145 31.04 33.42 -31.12
N THR A 146 30.72 33.46 -29.82
CA THR A 146 31.69 33.17 -28.75
C THR A 146 31.65 31.74 -28.19
N VAL A 147 30.66 30.91 -28.54
CA VAL A 147 30.52 29.54 -27.98
C VAL A 147 31.25 28.46 -28.81
N ASN A 148 31.66 28.76 -30.04
CA ASN A 148 32.33 27.76 -30.89
C ASN A 148 33.86 27.66 -30.71
N GLU A 149 34.50 28.50 -29.90
CA GLU A 149 35.97 28.50 -29.76
C GLU A 149 36.51 27.65 -28.58
N GLU A 150 35.71 27.34 -27.55
CA GLU A 150 36.23 26.60 -26.37
C GLU A 150 36.12 25.06 -26.45
N VAL A 151 35.40 24.49 -27.42
CA VAL A 151 35.18 23.02 -27.47
C VAL A 151 36.34 22.26 -28.15
N ASN A 152 37.30 22.96 -28.77
CA ASN A 152 38.38 22.30 -29.53
C ASN A 152 39.74 22.21 -28.80
N GLY A 153 39.80 22.55 -27.50
CA GLY A 153 41.06 22.69 -26.77
C GLY A 153 41.50 21.54 -25.85
N ASN A 154 40.71 20.47 -25.66
CA ASN A 154 41.01 19.46 -24.62
C ASN A 154 41.00 18.02 -25.16
N ALA A 155 41.87 17.75 -26.13
CA ALA A 155 42.28 16.40 -26.51
C ALA A 155 43.81 16.32 -26.43
N GLY A 156 44.32 16.03 -25.23
CA GLY A 156 45.73 15.81 -24.93
C GLY A 156 45.86 14.93 -23.70
#